data_AF-A0AA89C3X4-F1
#
_entry.id   AF-A0AA89C3X4-F1
#
_cell.length_a   1.000
_cell.length_b   1.000
_cell.length_c   1.000
_cell.angle_alpha   90.00
_cell.angle_beta   90.00
_cell.angle_gamma   90.00
#
_symmetry.space_group_name_H-M   'P 1'
#
loop_
_entity.id
_entity.type
_entity.pdbx_description
1 polymer ?
#
loop_
_entity_poly.entity_id
_entity_poly.type
_entity_poly.pdbx_seq_one_letter_code
_entity_poly.pdbx_strand_id
1 'polypeptide(L)'
;MLRFLDKYVDRSDFEYCEMDTDSAYMALAGPDFDSVIKPEMQEAYQHGLQGYCKPGLEIEADCLHHWFPRTCLSQHSKFDKRTPGLFKIEYEGDAMISLCSKTYIVAKKVTKITSNTVLTAASLLRRAKTLKPKRLQPKRRTYNETKFSSKGISKKTVTAPLTIFKQVLKTKRPGSGFNKGLRARNNTIYTYTQQRCGFSYFYCKRKVLADGRTTVPLDLILRPGREKCEDVTETQVSGDFSKNWDLEDENNVNILNALLEESL
;
A
#
# COMPACT_ATOMS: atom_id res chain seq x y z
N MET A 1 11.53 3.81 -6.63
CA MET A 1 11.48 2.81 -5.55
C MET A 1 12.17 1.53 -6.00
N LEU A 2 11.79 0.95 -7.13
CA LEU A 2 12.46 -0.23 -7.71
C LEU A 2 13.98 -0.07 -7.86
N ARG A 3 14.45 1.03 -8.47
CA ARG A 3 15.90 1.35 -8.57
C ARG A 3 16.62 1.44 -7.22
N PHE A 4 15.92 1.85 -6.16
CA PHE A 4 16.48 1.87 -4.81
C PHE A 4 16.59 0.44 -4.27
N LEU A 5 15.53 -0.37 -4.39
CA LEU A 5 15.54 -1.76 -3.93
C LEU A 5 16.61 -2.57 -4.65
N ASP A 6 16.70 -2.47 -5.98
CA ASP A 6 17.69 -3.21 -6.77
C ASP A 6 19.15 -2.82 -6.39
N LYS A 7 19.35 -1.60 -5.86
CA LYS A 7 20.65 -1.14 -5.35
C LYS A 7 20.99 -1.77 -3.99
N TYR A 8 20.07 -1.75 -3.03
CA TYR A 8 20.34 -2.12 -1.63
C TYR A 8 20.02 -3.57 -1.27
N VAL A 9 19.14 -4.22 -2.02
CA VAL A 9 18.59 -5.55 -1.73
C VAL A 9 18.80 -6.44 -2.96
N ASP A 10 19.17 -7.70 -2.76
CA ASP A 10 19.25 -8.64 -3.87
C ASP A 10 17.85 -8.95 -4.43
N ARG A 11 17.74 -9.17 -5.74
CA ARG A 11 16.46 -9.47 -6.39
C ARG A 11 15.84 -10.79 -5.90
N SER A 12 16.67 -11.71 -5.39
CA SER A 12 16.24 -12.96 -4.80
C SER A 12 15.60 -12.81 -3.42
N ASP A 13 15.86 -11.71 -2.72
CA ASP A 13 15.45 -11.55 -1.32
C ASP A 13 14.16 -10.72 -1.14
N PHE A 14 13.56 -10.23 -2.22
CA PHE A 14 12.26 -9.56 -2.15
C PHE A 14 11.36 -9.88 -3.35
N GLU A 15 10.04 -9.89 -3.10
CA GLU A 15 9.04 -10.06 -4.13
C GLU A 15 7.92 -9.01 -3.99
N TYR A 16 7.59 -8.33 -5.09
CA TYR A 16 6.48 -7.38 -5.12
C TYR A 16 5.14 -8.13 -5.11
N CYS A 17 4.30 -7.87 -4.09
CA CYS A 17 3.04 -8.57 -3.88
C CYS A 17 1.81 -7.80 -4.39
N GLU A 18 1.79 -6.49 -4.18
CA GLU A 18 0.69 -5.59 -4.61
C GLU A 18 1.22 -4.15 -4.68
N MET A 19 0.67 -3.36 -5.58
CA MET A 19 0.92 -1.92 -5.66
C MET A 19 -0.41 -1.18 -5.84
N ASP A 20 -0.61 -0.13 -5.05
CA ASP A 20 -1.67 0.87 -5.25
C ASP A 20 -1.02 2.23 -5.53
N THR A 21 -1.83 3.26 -5.78
CA THR A 21 -1.38 4.59 -6.25
C THR A 21 -0.14 5.14 -5.54
N ASP A 22 -0.09 5.04 -4.22
CA ASP A 22 0.93 5.63 -3.34
C ASP A 22 1.51 4.62 -2.34
N SER A 23 1.24 3.32 -2.53
CA SER A 23 1.69 2.27 -1.62
C SER A 23 2.19 1.05 -2.37
N ALA A 24 3.22 0.43 -1.82
CA ALA A 24 3.82 -0.78 -2.33
C ALA A 24 3.92 -1.80 -1.20
N TYR A 25 3.45 -3.02 -1.47
CA TYR A 25 3.58 -4.16 -0.58
C TYR A 25 4.56 -5.14 -1.20
N MET A 26 5.56 -5.54 -0.42
CA MET A 26 6.58 -6.51 -0.82
C MET A 26 6.75 -7.55 0.28
N ALA A 27 7.03 -8.78 -0.13
CA ALA A 27 7.52 -9.83 0.74
C ALA A 27 9.04 -9.75 0.78
N LEU A 28 9.60 -10.05 1.95
CA LEU A 28 11.03 -10.08 2.20
C LEU A 28 11.42 -11.49 2.63
N ALA A 29 12.62 -11.94 2.24
CA ALA A 29 13.17 -13.22 2.69
C ALA A 29 13.62 -13.18 4.17
N GLY A 30 13.96 -12.00 4.69
CA GLY A 30 14.35 -11.78 6.08
C GLY A 30 13.22 -11.32 7.00
N PRO A 31 13.44 -11.30 8.32
CA PRO A 31 12.45 -10.84 9.32
C PRO A 31 12.13 -9.35 9.19
N ASP A 32 13.13 -8.52 8.87
CA ASP A 32 13.04 -7.06 8.84
C ASP A 32 13.76 -6.52 7.59
N PHE A 33 13.40 -5.33 7.12
CA PHE A 33 14.04 -4.73 5.94
C PHE A 33 15.56 -4.60 6.08
N ASP A 34 16.03 -4.15 7.24
CA ASP A 34 17.47 -3.96 7.51
C ASP A 34 18.27 -5.27 7.43
N SER A 35 17.63 -6.41 7.68
CA SER A 35 18.28 -7.73 7.62
C SER A 35 18.56 -8.21 6.19
N VAL A 36 17.87 -7.64 5.20
CA VAL A 36 17.95 -8.04 3.79
C VAL A 36 18.88 -7.11 2.98
N ILE A 37 19.39 -6.07 3.63
CA ILE A 37 20.29 -5.12 2.96
C ILE A 37 21.64 -5.80 2.75
N LYS A 38 22.13 -5.72 1.50
CA LYS A 38 23.44 -6.23 1.09
C LYS A 38 24.52 -5.76 2.07
N PRO A 39 25.35 -6.66 2.63
CA PRO A 39 26.34 -6.32 3.65
C PRO A 39 27.24 -5.13 3.25
N GLU A 40 27.67 -5.08 1.99
CA GLU A 40 28.52 -4.01 1.44
C GLU A 40 27.82 -2.65 1.31
N MET A 41 26.48 -2.63 1.31
CA MET A 41 25.68 -1.41 1.20
C MET A 41 25.09 -0.93 2.53
N GLN A 42 25.30 -1.68 3.64
CA GLN A 42 24.73 -1.36 4.94
C GLN A 42 25.22 -0.02 5.48
N GLU A 43 26.52 0.28 5.37
CA GLU A 43 27.08 1.56 5.83
C GLU A 43 26.48 2.73 5.05
N ALA A 44 26.38 2.60 3.72
CA ALA A 44 25.78 3.62 2.86
C ALA A 44 24.29 3.85 3.19
N TYR A 45 23.56 2.79 3.51
CA TYR A 45 22.16 2.87 3.94
C TYR A 45 22.02 3.55 5.30
N GLN A 46 22.82 3.17 6.29
CA GLN A 46 22.82 3.77 7.62
C GLN A 46 23.21 5.25 7.57
N HIS A 47 24.21 5.59 6.75
CA HIS A 47 24.56 6.98 6.46
C HIS A 47 23.39 7.74 5.82
N GLY A 48 22.63 7.09 4.93
CA GLY A 48 21.38 7.62 4.38
C GLY A 48 20.35 8.01 5.45
N LEU A 49 20.24 7.22 6.52
CA LEU A 49 19.28 7.42 7.60
C LEU A 49 19.74 8.40 8.69
N GLN A 50 21.04 8.43 9.00
CA GLN A 50 21.61 9.14 10.16
C GLN A 50 22.63 10.24 9.81
N GLY A 51 23.26 10.17 8.63
CA GLY A 51 24.45 10.96 8.27
C GLY A 51 24.22 12.47 8.10
N TYR A 52 22.96 12.90 8.00
CA TYR A 52 22.59 14.30 7.71
C TYR A 52 22.27 15.12 8.96
N CYS A 53 22.53 14.60 10.15
CA CYS A 53 22.18 15.23 11.42
C CYS A 53 23.39 15.90 12.11
N LYS A 54 24.30 16.49 11.32
CA LYS A 54 25.42 17.26 11.86
C LYS A 54 24.95 18.67 12.28
N PRO A 55 25.37 19.19 13.45
CA PRO A 55 25.02 20.55 13.86
C PRO A 55 25.46 21.56 12.80
N GLY A 56 24.53 22.37 12.29
CA GLY A 56 24.79 23.38 11.25
C GLY A 56 24.50 22.94 9.80
N LEU A 57 24.08 21.69 9.57
CA LEU A 57 23.56 21.25 8.27
C LEU A 57 22.02 21.34 8.28
N GLU A 58 21.44 22.39 7.70
CA GLU A 58 20.01 22.44 7.34
C GLU A 58 19.78 21.60 6.07
N ILE A 59 20.06 20.29 6.14
CA ILE A 59 19.66 19.39 5.06
C ILE A 59 18.24 18.93 5.37
N GLU A 60 17.28 19.50 4.64
CA GLU A 60 15.93 18.98 4.58
C GLU A 60 15.98 17.60 3.89
N ALA A 61 15.32 16.60 4.46
CA ALA A 61 15.19 15.31 3.78
C ALA A 61 14.35 15.55 2.52
N ASP A 62 14.99 15.47 1.35
CA ASP A 62 14.36 15.74 0.08
C ASP A 62 14.08 14.44 -0.65
N CYS A 63 12.92 14.35 -1.30
CA CYS A 63 12.46 13.20 -2.06
C CYS A 63 13.31 12.90 -3.31
N LEU A 64 14.19 13.82 -3.71
CA LEU A 64 15.17 13.62 -4.78
C LEU A 64 16.35 12.74 -4.35
N HIS A 65 16.79 12.85 -3.10
CA HIS A 65 18.02 12.22 -2.61
C HIS A 65 17.76 11.16 -1.54
N HIS A 66 16.63 11.24 -0.84
CA HIS A 66 16.25 10.35 0.25
C HIS A 66 14.93 9.65 -0.06
N TRP A 67 14.92 8.34 0.18
CA TRP A 67 13.72 7.52 -0.01
C TRP A 67 12.97 7.30 1.30
N PHE A 68 13.66 7.34 2.44
CA PHE A 68 13.13 7.04 3.77
C PHE A 68 13.33 8.20 4.75
N PRO A 69 12.47 8.33 5.78
CA PRO A 69 12.63 9.33 6.83
C PRO A 69 13.86 9.05 7.70
N ARG A 70 14.49 10.12 8.20
CA ARG A 70 15.65 10.01 9.09
C ARG A 70 15.25 9.49 10.47
N THR A 71 16.17 8.77 11.09
CA THR A 71 15.98 8.14 12.41
C THR A 71 16.86 8.73 13.51
N CYS A 72 17.67 9.76 13.20
CA CYS A 72 18.69 10.30 14.11
C CYS A 72 18.13 11.02 15.35
N LEU A 73 17.11 11.86 15.20
CA LEU A 73 16.55 12.72 16.26
C LEU A 73 15.02 12.67 16.20
N SER A 74 14.38 12.72 17.37
CA SER A 74 12.92 12.67 17.47
C SER A 74 12.22 13.85 16.77
N GLN A 75 12.87 15.01 16.71
CA GLN A 75 12.38 16.18 15.98
C GLN A 75 12.41 15.95 14.46
N HIS A 76 13.53 15.47 13.92
CA HIS A 76 13.67 15.16 12.49
C HIS A 76 12.72 14.06 12.06
N SER A 77 12.60 12.97 12.83
CA SER A 77 11.67 11.88 12.52
C SER A 77 10.21 12.35 12.47
N LYS A 78 9.80 13.28 13.35
CA LYS A 78 8.46 13.88 13.34
C LYS A 78 8.24 14.80 12.13
N PHE A 79 9.26 15.55 11.73
CA PHE A 79 9.22 16.42 10.55
C PHE A 79 9.11 15.58 9.27
N ASP A 80 10.02 14.61 9.09
CA ASP A 80 10.09 13.73 7.92
C ASP A 80 8.83 12.87 7.75
N LYS A 81 8.13 12.56 8.85
CA LYS A 81 6.81 11.90 8.79
C LYS A 81 5.76 12.75 8.07
N ARG A 82 5.89 14.08 8.06
CA ARG A 82 4.99 15.02 7.37
C ARG A 82 5.52 15.47 6.02
N THR A 83 6.81 15.27 5.74
CA THR A 83 7.42 15.58 4.45
C THR A 83 6.81 14.72 3.33
N PRO A 84 6.36 15.33 2.23
CA PRO A 84 5.86 14.59 1.06
C PRO A 84 7.01 13.86 0.34
N GLY A 85 6.68 12.83 -0.43
CA GLY A 85 7.65 12.07 -1.25
C GLY A 85 8.47 11.02 -0.52
N LEU A 86 8.63 11.09 0.82
CA LEU A 86 9.30 10.05 1.60
C LEU A 86 8.41 8.83 1.82
N PHE A 87 8.95 7.64 1.55
CA PHE A 87 8.29 6.37 1.81
C PHE A 87 8.29 6.07 3.31
N LYS A 88 7.11 5.75 3.84
CA LYS A 88 6.89 5.48 5.26
C LYS A 88 6.34 4.08 5.41
N ILE A 89 6.85 3.34 6.38
CA ILE A 89 6.32 2.02 6.72
C ILE A 89 4.92 2.23 7.30
N GLU A 90 3.90 1.82 6.54
CA GLU A 90 2.51 1.97 6.96
C GLU A 90 2.03 0.76 7.78
N TYR A 91 2.45 -0.45 7.40
CA TYR A 91 2.08 -1.69 8.07
C TYR A 91 3.04 -2.83 7.74
N GLU A 92 3.32 -3.67 8.73
CA GLU A 92 4.10 -4.90 8.61
C GLU A 92 3.25 -6.09 9.05
N GLY A 93 3.43 -7.23 8.41
CA GLY A 93 2.81 -8.47 8.84
C GLY A 93 3.50 -9.70 8.28
N ASP A 94 3.13 -10.86 8.81
CA ASP A 94 3.79 -12.13 8.54
C ASP A 94 3.26 -12.82 7.27
N ALA A 95 2.07 -12.43 6.82
CA ALA A 95 1.45 -13.01 5.64
C ALA A 95 0.55 -12.01 4.92
N MET A 96 0.54 -12.08 3.59
CA MET A 96 -0.33 -11.30 2.73
C MET A 96 -1.14 -12.22 1.80
N ILE A 97 -2.39 -11.83 1.53
CA ILE A 97 -3.21 -12.42 0.47
C ILE A 97 -3.71 -11.27 -0.40
N SER A 98 -3.25 -11.22 -1.65
CA SER A 98 -3.78 -10.35 -2.71
C SER A 98 -4.71 -11.16 -3.61
N LEU A 99 -5.97 -10.73 -3.73
CA LEU A 99 -6.94 -11.39 -4.62
C LEU A 99 -6.97 -10.74 -5.99
N CYS A 100 -7.04 -9.41 -6.01
CA CYS A 100 -7.02 -8.58 -7.20
C CYS A 100 -6.69 -7.14 -6.79
N SER A 101 -6.52 -6.25 -7.78
CA SER A 101 -6.16 -4.85 -7.52
C SER A 101 -7.08 -4.20 -6.48
N LYS A 102 -6.46 -3.56 -5.46
CA LYS A 102 -7.14 -2.87 -4.35
C LYS A 102 -7.95 -3.80 -3.42
N THR A 103 -7.75 -5.12 -3.51
CA THR A 103 -8.42 -6.12 -2.67
C THR A 103 -7.38 -7.09 -2.11
N TYR A 104 -6.86 -6.75 -0.94
CA TYR A 104 -5.77 -7.47 -0.28
C TYR A 104 -5.92 -7.45 1.24
N ILE A 105 -5.25 -8.38 1.92
CA ILE A 105 -5.14 -8.42 3.38
C ILE A 105 -3.71 -8.77 3.78
N VAL A 106 -3.20 -8.07 4.79
CA VAL A 106 -1.96 -8.37 5.50
C VAL A 106 -2.32 -8.75 6.93
N ALA A 107 -1.74 -9.84 7.44
CA ALA A 107 -1.98 -10.36 8.77
C ALA A 107 -0.69 -10.45 9.58
N LYS A 108 -0.71 -9.97 10.83
CA LYS A 108 0.37 -10.08 11.81
C LYS A 108 -0.09 -10.88 13.01
N LYS A 109 0.65 -11.93 13.36
CA LYS A 109 0.36 -12.81 14.50
C LYS A 109 0.87 -12.15 15.78
N VAL A 110 -0.05 -11.59 16.55
CA VAL A 110 0.29 -10.89 17.81
C VAL A 110 -0.10 -11.77 18.98
N THR A 111 0.80 -11.87 19.95
CA THR A 111 0.51 -12.51 21.23
C THR A 111 0.42 -11.44 22.32
N LYS A 112 -0.78 -11.26 22.88
CA LYS A 112 -1.00 -10.37 24.02
C LYS A 112 -1.12 -11.16 25.31
N ILE A 113 -0.40 -10.71 26.33
CA ILE A 113 -0.52 -11.19 27.70
C ILE A 113 -1.42 -10.19 28.42
N THR A 114 -2.33 -10.70 29.26
CA THR A 114 -3.21 -9.84 30.05
C THR A 114 -2.36 -9.01 31.02
N SER A 115 -2.44 -7.68 30.93
CA SER A 115 -1.64 -6.80 31.78
C SER A 115 -2.14 -6.80 33.23
N ASN A 116 -1.24 -6.51 34.17
CA ASN A 116 -1.59 -6.40 35.59
C ASN A 116 -2.69 -5.36 35.82
N THR A 117 -2.69 -4.24 35.09
CA THR A 117 -3.74 -3.20 35.15
C THR A 117 -5.12 -3.74 34.78
N VAL A 118 -5.21 -4.61 33.78
CA VAL A 118 -6.49 -5.24 33.40
C VAL A 118 -6.94 -6.24 34.47
N LEU A 119 -5.99 -6.98 35.07
CA LEU A 119 -6.29 -7.91 36.16
C LEU A 119 -6.77 -7.18 37.42
N THR A 120 -6.13 -6.06 37.79
CA THR A 120 -6.56 -5.24 38.94
C THR A 120 -7.92 -4.60 38.70
N ALA A 121 -8.15 -4.02 37.52
CA ALA A 121 -9.46 -3.47 37.14
C ALA A 121 -10.57 -4.55 37.20
N ALA A 122 -10.32 -5.75 36.69
CA ALA A 122 -11.25 -6.86 36.77
C ALA A 122 -11.53 -7.31 38.21
N SER A 123 -10.52 -7.28 39.08
CA SER A 123 -10.67 -7.58 40.51
C SER A 123 -11.55 -6.54 41.21
N LEU A 124 -11.29 -5.25 40.97
CA LEU A 124 -12.09 -4.13 41.51
C LEU A 124 -13.55 -4.20 41.06
N LEU A 125 -13.79 -4.47 39.76
CA LEU A 125 -15.14 -4.64 39.21
C LEU A 125 -15.89 -5.82 39.84
N ARG A 126 -15.21 -6.92 40.17
CA ARG A 126 -15.84 -8.05 40.88
C ARG A 126 -16.22 -7.67 42.30
N ARG A 127 -15.35 -6.95 43.02
CA ARG A 127 -15.62 -6.46 44.38
C ARG A 127 -16.80 -5.50 44.40
N ALA A 128 -16.87 -4.58 43.44
CA ALA A 128 -17.99 -3.66 43.29
C ALA A 128 -19.33 -4.38 43.02
N LYS A 129 -19.29 -5.51 42.30
CA LYS A 129 -20.45 -6.38 42.05
C LYS A 129 -20.73 -7.40 43.15
N THR A 130 -20.11 -7.26 44.33
CA THR A 130 -20.22 -8.19 45.48
C THR A 130 -20.00 -9.67 45.12
N LEU A 131 -19.21 -9.93 44.07
CA LEU A 131 -18.87 -11.29 43.64
C LEU A 131 -17.76 -11.87 44.51
N LYS A 132 -17.79 -13.20 44.71
CA LYS A 132 -16.73 -13.91 45.44
C LYS A 132 -15.33 -13.60 44.85
N PRO A 133 -14.32 -13.40 45.71
CA PRO A 133 -12.96 -13.13 45.30
C PRO A 133 -12.44 -14.30 44.47
N LYS A 134 -11.79 -13.98 43.35
CA LYS A 134 -11.21 -14.97 42.44
C LYS A 134 -9.82 -14.51 42.04
N ARG A 135 -8.82 -15.38 42.21
CA ARG A 135 -7.46 -15.13 41.72
C ARG A 135 -7.49 -15.16 40.19
N LEU A 136 -7.31 -14.01 39.56
CA LEU A 136 -7.24 -13.87 38.11
C LEU A 136 -5.77 -14.02 37.69
N GLN A 137 -5.48 -15.05 36.90
CA GLN A 137 -4.14 -15.26 36.36
C GLN A 137 -4.01 -14.57 34.98
N PRO A 138 -2.81 -14.06 34.64
CA PRO A 138 -2.55 -13.55 33.30
C PRO A 138 -2.81 -14.63 32.26
N LYS A 139 -3.63 -14.33 31.26
CA LYS A 139 -3.86 -15.23 30.12
C LYS A 139 -3.08 -14.73 28.93
N ARG A 140 -2.35 -15.65 28.29
CA ARG A 140 -1.71 -15.43 26.99
C ARG A 140 -2.72 -15.74 25.89
N ARG A 141 -2.95 -14.80 24.98
CA ARG A 141 -3.83 -14.95 23.83
C ARG A 141 -3.08 -14.58 22.57
N THR A 142 -3.09 -15.47 21.59
CA THR A 142 -2.53 -15.22 20.26
C THR A 142 -3.67 -15.03 19.29
N TYR A 143 -3.61 -13.96 18.50
CA TYR A 143 -4.59 -13.65 17.48
C TYR A 143 -3.92 -12.91 16.32
N ASN A 144 -4.60 -12.83 15.19
CA ASN A 144 -4.09 -12.10 14.02
C ASN A 144 -4.64 -10.68 14.02
N GLU A 145 -3.75 -9.70 14.12
CA GLU A 145 -4.05 -8.33 13.72
C GLU A 145 -4.03 -8.27 12.20
N THR A 146 -4.96 -7.53 11.59
CA THR A 146 -5.11 -7.51 10.13
C THR A 146 -5.32 -6.11 9.61
N LYS A 147 -4.60 -5.76 8.55
CA LYS A 147 -4.91 -4.61 7.70
C LYS A 147 -5.41 -5.13 6.36
N PHE A 148 -6.58 -4.68 5.93
CA PHE A 148 -7.11 -5.12 4.63
C PHE A 148 -7.75 -3.98 3.86
N SER A 149 -7.80 -4.17 2.55
CA SER A 149 -8.55 -3.36 1.60
C SER A 149 -9.53 -4.24 0.84
N SER A 150 -10.72 -3.73 0.59
CA SER A 150 -11.76 -4.40 -0.17
C SER A 150 -12.57 -3.33 -0.90
N LYS A 151 -12.40 -3.25 -2.21
CA LYS A 151 -13.03 -2.20 -2.99
C LYS A 151 -14.56 -2.30 -2.92
N GLY A 152 -15.20 -1.22 -2.50
CA GLY A 152 -16.67 -1.12 -2.45
C GLY A 152 -17.32 -1.82 -1.26
N ILE A 153 -16.57 -2.29 -0.26
CA ILE A 153 -17.12 -2.81 1.00
C ILE A 153 -16.67 -1.94 2.18
N SER A 154 -17.59 -1.63 3.08
CA SER A 154 -17.30 -0.97 4.35
C SER A 154 -16.54 -1.92 5.29
N LYS A 155 -15.32 -1.54 5.66
CA LYS A 155 -14.45 -2.38 6.52
C LYS A 155 -15.04 -2.65 7.91
N LYS A 156 -15.85 -1.72 8.43
CA LYS A 156 -16.41 -1.79 9.80
C LYS A 156 -17.43 -2.92 9.98
N THR A 157 -18.08 -3.36 8.91
CA THR A 157 -19.13 -4.39 8.96
C THR A 157 -18.59 -5.80 8.72
N VAL A 158 -17.33 -5.94 8.32
CA VAL A 158 -16.73 -7.21 7.95
C VAL A 158 -16.26 -7.96 9.20
N THR A 159 -16.80 -9.15 9.40
CA THR A 159 -16.38 -10.05 10.47
C THR A 159 -15.37 -11.07 9.93
N ALA A 160 -14.27 -11.27 10.64
CA ALA A 160 -13.22 -12.25 10.30
C ALA A 160 -12.71 -12.17 8.83
N PRO A 161 -12.17 -11.01 8.40
CA PRO A 161 -11.78 -10.78 7.00
C PRO A 161 -10.76 -11.82 6.49
N LEU A 162 -9.77 -12.20 7.30
CA LEU A 162 -8.75 -13.20 6.91
C LEU A 162 -9.38 -14.55 6.48
N THR A 163 -10.44 -14.97 7.14
CA THR A 163 -11.16 -16.21 6.78
C THR A 163 -11.84 -16.06 5.43
N ILE A 164 -12.48 -14.91 5.18
CA ILE A 164 -13.14 -14.60 3.90
C ILE A 164 -12.11 -14.63 2.77
N PHE A 165 -10.98 -13.93 2.92
CA PHE A 165 -9.91 -13.93 1.91
C PHE A 165 -9.39 -15.33 1.60
N LYS A 166 -9.14 -16.15 2.64
CA LYS A 166 -8.72 -17.55 2.45
C LYS A 166 -9.78 -18.39 1.74
N GLN A 167 -11.06 -18.18 2.02
CA GLN A 167 -12.15 -18.87 1.36
C GLN A 167 -12.26 -18.47 -0.11
N VAL A 168 -12.21 -17.18 -0.43
CA VAL A 168 -12.25 -16.69 -1.81
C VAL A 168 -11.06 -17.24 -2.61
N LEU A 169 -9.86 -17.23 -2.03
CA LEU A 169 -8.66 -17.77 -2.65
C LEU A 169 -8.80 -19.27 -3.00
N LYS A 170 -9.35 -20.06 -2.08
CA LYS A 170 -9.52 -21.52 -2.25
C LYS A 170 -10.68 -21.88 -3.18
N THR A 171 -11.82 -21.21 -3.02
CA THR A 171 -13.07 -21.58 -3.72
C THR A 171 -13.26 -20.85 -5.04
N LYS A 172 -12.51 -19.77 -5.27
CA LYS A 172 -12.71 -18.83 -6.39
C LYS A 172 -14.16 -18.34 -6.48
N ARG A 173 -14.85 -18.23 -5.34
CA ARG A 173 -16.19 -17.65 -5.23
C ARG A 173 -16.10 -16.30 -4.54
N PRO A 174 -16.70 -15.23 -5.10
CA PRO A 174 -16.61 -13.90 -4.51
C PRO A 174 -17.34 -13.83 -3.17
N GLY A 175 -16.75 -13.14 -2.21
CA GLY A 175 -17.39 -12.83 -0.93
C GLY A 175 -18.22 -11.54 -1.01
N SER A 176 -19.33 -11.51 -0.27
CA SER A 176 -20.20 -10.32 -0.15
C SER A 176 -20.09 -9.64 1.21
N GLY A 177 -20.33 -8.33 1.23
CA GLY A 177 -20.46 -7.52 2.44
C GLY A 177 -21.65 -6.59 2.36
N PHE A 178 -21.97 -5.94 3.48
CA PHE A 178 -23.06 -4.98 3.58
C PHE A 178 -22.52 -3.58 3.78
N ASN A 179 -22.96 -2.67 2.92
CA ASN A 179 -22.76 -1.23 3.09
C ASN A 179 -24.04 -0.61 3.62
N LYS A 180 -23.91 0.32 4.56
CA LYS A 180 -25.00 1.16 5.01
C LYS A 180 -24.71 2.59 4.58
N GLY A 181 -25.72 3.27 4.04
CA GLY A 181 -25.59 4.64 3.56
C GLY A 181 -26.87 5.43 3.80
N LEU A 182 -26.78 6.74 3.56
CA LEU A 182 -27.90 7.66 3.65
C LEU A 182 -28.26 8.14 2.25
N ARG A 183 -29.55 8.32 1.98
CA ARG A 183 -30.06 8.89 0.73
C ARG A 183 -31.20 9.84 1.02
N ALA A 184 -31.05 11.09 0.60
CA ALA A 184 -32.14 12.04 0.61
C ALA A 184 -33.11 11.76 -0.56
N ARG A 185 -34.40 11.70 -0.27
CA ARG A 185 -35.47 11.61 -1.27
C ARG A 185 -36.69 12.37 -0.74
N ASN A 186 -37.25 13.26 -1.56
CA ASN A 186 -38.44 14.06 -1.20
C ASN A 186 -38.28 14.76 0.17
N ASN A 187 -37.20 15.53 0.33
CA ASN A 187 -36.84 16.23 1.57
C ASN A 187 -36.75 15.36 2.84
N THR A 188 -36.70 14.03 2.70
CA THR A 188 -36.56 13.09 3.81
C THR A 188 -35.29 12.25 3.64
N ILE A 189 -34.59 12.00 4.74
CA ILE A 189 -33.36 11.19 4.74
C ILE A 189 -33.72 9.73 5.06
N TYR A 190 -33.33 8.82 4.17
CA TYR A 190 -33.51 7.38 4.34
C TYR A 190 -32.16 6.70 4.58
N THR A 191 -32.14 5.75 5.51
CA THR A 191 -31.01 4.82 5.63
C THR A 191 -31.28 3.61 4.75
N TYR A 192 -30.32 3.25 3.90
CA TYR A 192 -30.39 2.04 3.09
C TYR A 192 -29.25 1.09 3.43
N THR A 193 -29.50 -0.20 3.23
CA THR A 193 -28.47 -1.24 3.28
C THR A 193 -28.33 -1.83 1.88
N GLN A 194 -27.10 -1.96 1.41
CA GLN A 194 -26.78 -2.53 0.11
C GLN A 194 -25.84 -3.71 0.29
N GLN A 195 -26.22 -4.86 -0.24
CA GLN A 195 -25.33 -5.99 -0.38
C GLN A 195 -24.41 -5.76 -1.60
N ARG A 196 -23.10 -5.92 -1.40
CA ARG A 196 -22.08 -5.76 -2.44
C ARG A 196 -21.17 -6.98 -2.45
N CYS A 197 -20.89 -7.52 -3.63
CA CYS A 197 -19.79 -8.45 -3.83
C CYS A 197 -18.50 -7.64 -3.97
N GLY A 198 -17.62 -7.69 -2.98
CA GLY A 198 -16.39 -6.87 -2.95
C GLY A 198 -15.13 -7.63 -2.56
N PHE A 199 -15.24 -8.90 -2.15
CA PHE A 199 -14.11 -9.81 -2.06
C PHE A 199 -14.07 -10.64 -3.35
N SER A 200 -13.79 -9.98 -4.46
CA SER A 200 -13.63 -10.64 -5.77
C SER A 200 -12.18 -11.07 -5.97
N TYR A 201 -11.96 -12.17 -6.67
CA TYR A 201 -10.66 -12.56 -7.22
C TYR A 201 -10.42 -11.98 -8.63
N PHE A 202 -11.45 -11.33 -9.19
CA PHE A 202 -11.40 -10.71 -10.51
C PHE A 202 -11.77 -9.24 -10.41
N TYR A 203 -10.88 -8.37 -10.88
CA TYR A 203 -11.10 -6.94 -10.96
C TYR A 203 -11.00 -6.49 -12.42
N CYS A 204 -12.14 -6.25 -13.07
CA CYS A 204 -12.17 -5.65 -14.39
C CYS A 204 -12.24 -4.13 -14.27
N LYS A 205 -11.33 -3.44 -14.96
CA LYS A 205 -11.52 -2.03 -15.30
C LYS A 205 -12.63 -1.94 -16.35
N ARG A 206 -13.50 -0.94 -16.21
CA ARG A 206 -14.70 -0.77 -17.05
C ARG A 206 -14.72 0.66 -17.58
N LYS A 207 -15.22 0.86 -18.80
CA LYS A 207 -15.54 2.18 -19.36
C LYS A 207 -16.99 2.52 -19.06
N VAL A 208 -17.25 3.77 -18.68
CA VAL A 208 -18.60 4.30 -18.49
C VAL A 208 -19.15 4.67 -19.86
N LEU A 209 -20.39 4.28 -20.15
CA LEU A 209 -21.07 4.64 -21.39
C LEU A 209 -21.58 6.09 -21.34
N ALA A 210 -22.05 6.59 -22.49
CA ALA A 210 -22.54 7.97 -22.62
C ALA A 210 -23.71 8.31 -21.68
N ASP A 211 -24.42 7.31 -21.17
CA ASP A 211 -25.50 7.48 -20.19
C ASP A 211 -25.01 7.83 -18.77
N GLY A 212 -23.69 7.82 -18.54
CA GLY A 212 -23.05 8.16 -17.28
C GLY A 212 -23.30 7.15 -16.15
N ARG A 213 -23.92 6.00 -16.43
CA ARG A 213 -24.34 5.02 -15.42
C ARG A 213 -23.95 3.61 -15.79
N THR A 214 -24.19 3.23 -17.05
CA THR A 214 -23.89 1.89 -17.52
C THR A 214 -22.40 1.78 -17.77
N THR A 215 -21.85 0.61 -17.46
CA THR A 215 -20.44 0.35 -17.66
C THR A 215 -20.27 -0.93 -18.44
N VAL A 216 -19.29 -0.97 -19.34
CA VAL A 216 -18.88 -2.18 -20.06
C VAL A 216 -17.41 -2.45 -19.77
N PRO A 217 -16.94 -3.71 -19.86
CA PRO A 217 -15.51 -4.01 -19.78
C PRO A 217 -14.71 -3.12 -20.74
N LEU A 218 -13.47 -2.82 -20.39
CA LEU A 218 -12.56 -2.22 -21.37
C LEU A 218 -12.34 -3.20 -22.52
N ASP A 219 -12.27 -2.67 -23.74
CA ASP A 219 -11.95 -3.45 -24.94
C ASP A 219 -10.43 -3.70 -25.07
N LEU A 220 -9.65 -3.27 -24.07
CA LEU A 220 -8.20 -3.40 -24.01
C LEU A 220 -7.82 -4.73 -23.37
N ILE A 221 -7.13 -5.58 -24.13
CA ILE A 221 -6.42 -6.73 -23.56
C ILE A 221 -5.13 -6.17 -22.93
N LEU A 222 -5.09 -6.10 -21.60
CA LEU A 222 -3.87 -5.80 -20.87
C LEU A 222 -2.89 -6.97 -21.07
N ARG A 223 -2.00 -6.87 -22.06
CA ARG A 223 -0.88 -7.80 -22.24
C ARG A 223 0.34 -7.19 -21.57
N PRO A 224 0.79 -7.70 -20.41
CA PRO A 224 2.10 -7.34 -19.90
C PRO A 224 3.13 -8.01 -20.82
N GLY A 225 3.82 -7.22 -21.64
CA GLY A 225 5.04 -7.61 -22.35
C GLY A 225 4.97 -8.87 -23.21
N ARG A 226 4.46 -8.74 -24.43
CA ARG A 226 5.09 -9.40 -25.58
C ARG A 226 5.24 -8.35 -26.64
N GLU A 227 6.43 -7.76 -26.74
CA GLU A 227 6.86 -7.25 -28.04
C GLU A 227 6.71 -8.40 -29.01
N LYS A 228 5.93 -8.18 -30.07
CA LYS A 228 5.92 -9.13 -31.15
C LYS A 228 7.25 -8.96 -31.88
N CYS A 229 8.11 -9.97 -31.85
CA CYS A 229 9.02 -10.19 -32.97
C CYS A 229 8.12 -10.61 -34.14
N GLU A 230 7.69 -9.64 -34.95
CA GLU A 230 7.22 -9.93 -36.30
C GLU A 230 8.47 -9.82 -37.20
N ASP A 231 8.96 -10.97 -37.62
CA ASP A 231 9.90 -11.07 -38.74
C ASP A 231 9.21 -10.49 -39.98
N VAL A 232 9.60 -9.28 -40.38
CA VAL A 232 9.19 -8.70 -41.66
C VAL A 232 10.44 -8.58 -42.52
N THR A 233 10.47 -9.42 -43.53
CA THR A 233 11.42 -9.41 -44.64
C THR A 233 11.54 -8.01 -45.24
N GLU A 234 12.79 -7.62 -45.49
CA GLU A 234 13.19 -6.36 -46.11
C GLU A 234 12.38 -6.04 -47.37
N THR A 235 11.71 -4.89 -47.39
CA THR A 235 11.59 -4.08 -48.60
C THR A 235 11.51 -2.61 -48.18
N GLN A 236 12.52 -1.85 -48.60
CA GLN A 236 12.71 -0.43 -48.28
C GLN A 236 11.67 0.44 -48.98
N VAL A 237 10.96 1.30 -48.22
CA VAL A 237 10.47 2.59 -48.71
C VAL A 237 10.63 3.63 -47.61
N SER A 238 11.33 4.70 -47.96
CA SER A 238 11.60 5.92 -47.18
C SER A 238 10.35 6.65 -46.67
N GLY A 239 10.34 7.12 -45.42
CA GLY A 239 9.35 8.08 -44.92
C GLY A 239 9.36 8.22 -43.39
N ASP A 240 9.34 9.47 -42.93
CA ASP A 240 9.52 9.94 -41.55
C ASP A 240 8.76 9.20 -40.44
N PHE A 241 9.47 8.90 -39.35
CA PHE A 241 8.90 8.49 -38.07
C PHE A 241 8.80 9.71 -37.14
N SER A 242 7.83 10.60 -37.38
CA SER A 242 7.45 11.59 -36.36
C SER A 242 6.57 10.91 -35.31
N LYS A 243 7.12 10.77 -34.10
CA LYS A 243 6.33 10.48 -32.91
C LYS A 243 5.49 11.72 -32.62
N ASN A 244 4.18 11.56 -32.65
CA ASN A 244 3.21 12.51 -32.12
C ASN A 244 3.42 12.59 -30.59
N TRP A 245 4.23 13.54 -30.15
CA TRP A 245 4.27 14.02 -28.78
C TRP A 245 3.21 15.13 -28.63
N ASP A 246 2.53 15.16 -27.49
CA ASP A 246 1.50 16.15 -27.22
C ASP A 246 2.11 17.57 -27.27
N LEU A 247 1.50 18.47 -28.06
CA LEU A 247 1.97 19.83 -28.38
C LEU A 247 2.20 20.75 -27.16
N GLU A 248 1.75 20.36 -25.98
CA GLU A 248 1.98 21.09 -24.73
C GLU A 248 3.35 20.78 -24.11
N ASP A 249 3.95 19.63 -24.41
CA ASP A 249 5.27 19.25 -23.89
C ASP A 249 6.42 19.90 -24.66
N GLU A 250 6.25 20.19 -25.97
CA GLU A 250 7.28 20.88 -26.77
C GLU A 250 7.49 22.34 -26.33
N ASN A 251 6.43 23.03 -25.90
CA ASN A 251 6.54 24.39 -25.36
C ASN A 251 7.27 24.41 -24.01
N ASN A 252 7.08 23.40 -23.17
CA ASN A 252 7.76 23.32 -21.87
C ASN A 252 9.26 23.00 -22.01
N VAL A 253 9.63 22.20 -23.01
CA VAL A 253 11.04 21.90 -23.33
C VAL A 253 11.75 23.14 -23.90
N ASN A 254 11.07 23.94 -24.74
CA ASN A 254 11.67 25.14 -25.32
C ASN A 254 11.87 26.28 -24.30
N ILE A 255 10.98 26.41 -23.30
CA ILE A 255 11.13 27.40 -22.21
C ILE A 255 12.33 27.05 -21.31
N LEU A 256 12.57 25.77 -21.07
CA LEU A 256 13.71 25.30 -20.25
C LEU A 256 15.06 25.51 -20.95
N ASN A 257 15.13 25.32 -22.27
CA ASN A 257 16.35 25.54 -23.03
C ASN A 257 16.70 27.04 -23.16
N ALA A 258 15.71 27.91 -23.33
CA ALA A 258 15.94 29.37 -23.38
C ALA A 258 16.45 29.94 -22.05
N LEU A 259 16.02 29.38 -20.90
CA LEU A 259 16.50 29.79 -19.58
C LEU A 259 17.92 29.28 -19.26
N LEU A 260 18.39 28.23 -19.93
CA LEU A 260 19.75 27.72 -19.77
C LEU A 260 20.76 28.51 -20.59
N GLU A 261 20.37 29.03 -21.76
CA GLU A 261 21.26 29.80 -22.65
C GLU A 261 21.49 31.26 -22.21
N GLU A 262 20.63 31.85 -21.39
CA GLU A 262 20.88 33.19 -20.81
C GLU A 262 21.79 33.19 -19.57
N SER A 263 22.30 32.02 -19.17
CA SER A 263 23.14 31.85 -17.97
C SER A 263 24.57 31.38 -18.24
N LEU A 264 25.01 31.41 -19.50
CA LEU A 264 26.39 31.16 -19.95
C LEU A 264 26.99 32.38 -20.66
#